data_AF-A0A8J5P7D2-F1
#
_entry.id   AF-A0A8J5P7D2-F1
#
_cell.length_a   1.000
_cell.length_b   1.000
_cell.length_c   1.000
_cell.angle_alpha   90.00
_cell.angle_beta   90.00
_cell.angle_gamma   90.00
#
_symmetry.space_group_name_H-M   'P 1'
#
loop_
_entity.id
_entity.type
_entity.pdbx_description
1 polymer ?
#
loop_
_entity_poly.entity_id
_entity_poly.type
_entity_poly.pdbx_seq_one_letter_code
_entity_poly.pdbx_strand_id
1 'polypeptide(L)'
;MKFTSTSLALLASIPLVFSLPTEVKPSEQLEQPQGFDKIQKADPEHWLQAVKEEAARQEAAAASTFNETEALEARDSWIYQVHGMYTDNLVNVGDVDTFYMLWTRMYDSSDDKGGLSDITRGAWSKFCNSPNAGNGVTTRFILDGQWGAVGRLTGWSMRDALIHSMWQTADGIGKKNGYTVYNNCYGFTWQEGKPGKTNSACGGRSGKPCPYNSDCPLAGMECTGLKWGTWMPSIIRMNVYNRDGSLRADAYQARISSQAPGSGGCSKAQTISAYVADFIPIVGPYFATGIRINCLYQS
;
A
#
# COMPACT_ATOMS: atom_id res chain seq x y z
N MET A 1 -18.46 -54.05 49.14
CA MET A 1 -18.72 -52.78 49.86
C MET A 1 -17.44 -51.96 49.86
N LYS A 2 -17.57 -50.68 49.46
CA LYS A 2 -16.70 -49.51 49.70
C LYS A 2 -15.29 -49.44 49.10
N PHE A 3 -15.23 -48.60 48.05
CA PHE A 3 -14.15 -47.72 47.64
C PHE A 3 -13.64 -46.80 48.76
N THR A 4 -12.36 -46.41 48.66
CA THR A 4 -11.80 -45.03 48.77
C THR A 4 -10.31 -45.13 48.40
N SER A 5 -9.84 -44.58 47.26
CA SER A 5 -9.47 -43.18 47.00
C SER A 5 -8.27 -42.69 47.82
N THR A 6 -7.11 -42.46 47.19
CA THR A 6 -6.59 -41.10 46.95
C THR A 6 -5.30 -41.12 46.10
N SER A 7 -5.25 -40.16 45.19
CA SER A 7 -4.19 -39.85 44.22
C SER A 7 -2.91 -39.31 44.86
N LEU A 8 -1.76 -39.51 44.19
CA LEU A 8 -0.71 -38.50 44.12
C LEU A 8 0.05 -38.62 42.80
N ALA A 9 0.08 -37.53 42.05
CA ALA A 9 0.85 -37.36 40.82
C ALA A 9 2.20 -36.70 41.15
N LEU A 10 3.27 -37.08 40.42
CA LEU A 10 4.49 -36.27 40.31
C LEU A 10 5.22 -36.58 38.99
N LEU A 11 5.05 -35.62 38.06
CA LEU A 11 6.03 -35.01 37.15
C LEU A 11 7.26 -35.84 36.70
N ALA A 12 7.28 -36.20 35.42
CA ALA A 12 8.51 -36.51 34.68
C ALA A 12 8.72 -35.46 33.57
N SER A 13 9.85 -34.80 33.66
CA SER A 13 10.42 -33.79 32.78
C SER A 13 10.81 -34.34 31.39
N ILE A 14 10.40 -33.65 30.31
CA ILE A 14 10.82 -33.91 28.92
C ILE A 14 11.79 -32.80 28.49
N PRO A 15 12.94 -33.09 27.87
CA PRO A 15 13.88 -32.07 27.40
C PRO A 15 13.39 -31.41 26.10
N LEU A 16 13.46 -30.07 26.07
CA LEU A 16 13.27 -29.23 24.89
C LEU A 16 14.51 -29.33 23.99
N VAL A 17 14.37 -29.93 22.81
CA VAL A 17 15.36 -29.85 21.73
C VAL A 17 15.00 -28.63 20.86
N PHE A 18 15.83 -27.58 20.93
CA PHE A 18 15.77 -26.44 20.01
C PHE A 18 16.31 -26.87 18.65
N SER A 19 15.42 -27.09 17.67
CA SER A 19 15.80 -27.12 16.25
C SER A 19 15.96 -25.68 15.75
N LEU A 20 17.19 -25.31 15.38
CA LEU A 20 17.48 -24.06 14.66
C LEU A 20 16.73 -24.05 13.30
N PRO A 21 16.20 -22.90 12.84
CA PRO A 21 15.60 -22.82 11.52
C PRO A 21 16.67 -23.02 10.45
N THR A 22 16.46 -24.02 9.60
CA THR A 22 17.22 -24.25 8.37
C THR A 22 17.12 -23.02 7.46
N GLU A 23 18.26 -22.57 6.94
CA GLU A 23 18.40 -21.55 5.89
C GLU A 23 17.35 -21.75 4.78
N VAL A 24 16.55 -20.69 4.54
CA VAL A 24 15.62 -20.61 3.42
C VAL A 24 16.44 -20.48 2.14
N LYS A 25 16.48 -21.55 1.33
CA LYS A 25 17.02 -21.50 -0.03
C LYS A 25 16.22 -20.50 -0.88
N PRO A 26 16.85 -19.78 -1.82
CA PRO A 26 16.16 -18.82 -2.68
C PRO A 26 15.11 -19.57 -3.49
N SER A 27 13.87 -19.08 -3.48
CA SER A 27 12.78 -19.69 -4.22
C SER A 27 13.11 -19.72 -5.71
N GLU A 28 13.05 -20.94 -6.24
CA GLU A 28 12.95 -21.28 -7.66
C GLU A 28 12.03 -20.29 -8.39
N GLN A 29 12.46 -19.85 -9.58
CA GLN A 29 11.68 -19.00 -10.48
C GLN A 29 10.26 -19.57 -10.61
N LEU A 30 9.28 -18.87 -10.06
CA LEU A 30 7.86 -19.20 -10.22
C LEU A 30 7.55 -19.15 -11.73
N GLU A 31 7.47 -20.31 -12.37
CA GLU A 31 6.93 -20.43 -13.71
C GLU A 31 5.52 -19.83 -13.71
N GLN A 32 5.24 -18.96 -14.68
CA GLN A 32 3.90 -18.42 -14.84
C GLN A 32 2.90 -19.57 -15.02
N PRO A 33 1.79 -19.58 -14.28
CA PRO A 33 0.81 -20.66 -14.40
C PRO A 33 0.29 -20.72 -15.85
N GLN A 34 0.23 -21.94 -16.40
CA GLN A 34 -0.24 -22.17 -17.76
C GLN A 34 -1.63 -21.55 -17.98
N GLY A 35 -1.79 -20.75 -19.04
CA GLY A 35 -3.06 -20.11 -19.42
C GLY A 35 -3.12 -18.59 -19.19
N PHE A 36 -2.19 -18.03 -18.43
CA PHE A 36 -2.12 -16.57 -18.17
C PHE A 36 -1.96 -15.72 -19.44
N ASP A 37 -1.26 -16.25 -20.44
CA ASP A 37 -1.07 -15.62 -21.75
C ASP A 37 -2.38 -15.33 -22.49
N LYS A 38 -3.42 -16.13 -22.27
CA LYS A 38 -4.73 -15.95 -22.91
C LYS A 38 -5.53 -14.83 -22.28
N ILE A 39 -5.37 -14.63 -20.97
CA ILE A 39 -5.98 -13.53 -20.22
C ILE A 39 -5.29 -12.22 -20.59
N GLN A 40 -3.95 -12.21 -20.66
CA GLN A 40 -3.17 -11.02 -21.05
C GLN A 40 -3.44 -10.54 -22.48
N LYS A 41 -3.85 -11.43 -23.38
CA LYS A 41 -4.08 -11.12 -24.80
C LYS A 41 -5.56 -10.91 -25.14
N ALA A 42 -6.47 -11.01 -24.17
CA ALA A 42 -7.91 -10.85 -24.39
C ALA A 42 -8.30 -9.37 -24.47
N ASP A 43 -9.17 -9.03 -25.42
CA ASP A 43 -9.70 -7.68 -25.57
C ASP A 43 -10.53 -7.25 -24.32
N PRO A 44 -10.57 -5.94 -23.98
CA PRO A 44 -11.25 -5.43 -22.79
C PRO A 44 -12.75 -5.77 -22.67
N GLU A 45 -13.43 -6.11 -23.75
CA GLU A 45 -14.84 -6.51 -23.73
C GLU A 45 -15.03 -8.02 -23.49
N HIS A 46 -14.02 -8.83 -23.83
CA HIS A 46 -14.06 -10.30 -23.75
C HIS A 46 -13.16 -10.86 -22.63
N TRP A 47 -12.43 -9.99 -21.93
CA TRP A 47 -11.49 -10.34 -20.86
C TRP A 47 -12.16 -11.15 -19.75
N LEU A 48 -13.36 -10.75 -19.33
CA LEU A 48 -14.11 -11.41 -18.25
C LEU A 48 -14.49 -12.83 -18.65
N GLN A 49 -14.73 -13.05 -19.94
CA GLN A 49 -15.02 -14.37 -20.48
C GLN A 49 -13.77 -15.25 -20.52
N ALA A 50 -12.62 -14.70 -20.94
CA ALA A 50 -11.34 -15.41 -20.93
C ALA A 50 -10.89 -15.82 -19.51
N VAL A 51 -11.09 -14.95 -18.51
CA VAL A 51 -10.84 -15.25 -17.10
C VAL A 51 -11.76 -16.38 -16.61
N LYS A 52 -13.05 -16.33 -16.95
CA LYS A 52 -14.02 -17.38 -16.60
C LYS A 52 -13.67 -18.73 -17.23
N GLU A 53 -13.20 -18.74 -18.46
CA GLU A 53 -12.81 -19.96 -19.19
C GLU A 53 -11.52 -20.58 -18.65
N GLU A 54 -10.54 -19.77 -18.25
CA GLU A 54 -9.33 -20.26 -17.62
C GLU A 54 -9.60 -20.79 -16.20
N ALA A 55 -10.45 -20.09 -15.44
CA ALA A 55 -10.93 -20.55 -14.14
C ALA A 55 -11.63 -21.91 -14.27
N ALA A 56 -12.54 -22.07 -15.23
CA ALA A 56 -13.23 -23.35 -15.47
C ALA A 56 -12.26 -24.49 -15.86
N ARG A 57 -11.18 -24.19 -16.57
CA ARG A 57 -10.14 -25.18 -16.91
C ARG A 57 -9.35 -25.62 -15.68
N GLN A 58 -8.96 -24.67 -14.83
CA GLN A 58 -8.26 -24.98 -13.58
C GLN A 58 -9.18 -25.71 -12.58
N GLU A 59 -10.47 -25.39 -12.56
CA GLU A 59 -11.50 -26.13 -11.82
C GLU A 59 -11.63 -27.58 -12.31
N ALA A 60 -11.65 -27.80 -13.63
CA ALA A 60 -11.69 -29.16 -14.19
C ALA A 60 -10.42 -29.95 -13.88
N ALA A 61 -9.26 -29.29 -13.86
CA ALA A 61 -8.00 -29.91 -13.45
C ALA A 61 -8.00 -30.26 -11.96
N ALA A 62 -8.50 -29.38 -11.09
CA ALA A 62 -8.59 -29.62 -9.65
C ALA A 62 -9.69 -30.63 -9.26
N ALA A 63 -10.75 -30.75 -10.06
CA ALA A 63 -11.77 -31.79 -9.90
C ALA A 63 -11.25 -33.19 -10.23
N SER A 64 -10.11 -33.31 -10.92
CA SER A 64 -9.47 -34.60 -11.20
C SER A 64 -8.60 -35.12 -10.05
N THR A 65 -8.38 -34.32 -9.01
CA THR A 65 -7.69 -34.71 -7.77
C THR A 65 -8.67 -35.28 -6.73
N PHE A 66 -8.39 -36.49 -6.26
CA PHE A 66 -9.32 -37.48 -5.66
C PHE A 66 -9.97 -37.16 -4.29
N ASN A 67 -10.11 -35.89 -3.89
CA ASN A 67 -10.66 -35.55 -2.56
C ASN A 67 -11.78 -34.51 -2.68
N GLU A 68 -13.04 -34.91 -2.39
CA GLU A 68 -14.24 -34.07 -2.56
C GLU A 68 -14.23 -32.77 -1.74
N THR A 69 -13.55 -32.76 -0.58
CA THR A 69 -13.38 -31.57 0.25
C THR A 69 -12.38 -30.59 -0.35
N GLU A 70 -11.25 -31.08 -0.87
CA GLU A 70 -10.28 -30.25 -1.60
C GLU A 70 -10.83 -29.78 -2.96
N ALA A 71 -11.73 -30.56 -3.59
CA ALA A 71 -12.41 -30.18 -4.81
C ALA A 71 -13.49 -29.10 -4.57
N LEU A 72 -14.19 -29.14 -3.43
CA LEU A 72 -15.10 -28.07 -2.99
C LEU A 72 -14.34 -26.79 -2.61
N GLU A 73 -13.20 -26.90 -1.94
CA GLU A 73 -12.32 -25.76 -1.62
C GLU A 73 -11.54 -25.25 -2.85
N ALA A 74 -11.25 -26.10 -3.83
CA ALA A 74 -10.67 -25.70 -5.12
C ALA A 74 -11.71 -25.06 -6.05
N ARG A 75 -12.98 -25.47 -5.97
CA ARG A 75 -14.11 -24.73 -6.55
C ARG A 75 -14.27 -23.33 -5.91
N ASP A 76 -13.73 -23.16 -4.71
CA ASP A 76 -13.73 -21.91 -3.94
C ASP A 76 -12.44 -21.06 -4.16
N SER A 77 -11.64 -21.33 -5.20
CA SER A 77 -10.27 -20.79 -5.32
C SER A 77 -10.01 -19.66 -6.31
N TRP A 78 -11.04 -18.95 -6.78
CA TRP A 78 -10.92 -17.69 -7.54
C TRP A 78 -11.81 -16.56 -6.98
N ILE A 79 -11.55 -16.10 -5.75
CA ILE A 79 -12.66 -15.68 -4.87
C ILE A 79 -12.57 -14.30 -4.20
N TYR A 80 -11.46 -13.57 -4.26
CA TYR A 80 -11.36 -12.32 -3.49
C TYR A 80 -11.14 -11.06 -4.33
N GLN A 81 -11.98 -10.05 -4.12
CA GLN A 81 -11.86 -8.73 -4.74
C GLN A 81 -11.40 -7.71 -3.71
N VAL A 82 -10.34 -6.96 -4.03
CA VAL A 82 -9.91 -5.83 -3.21
C VAL A 82 -10.61 -4.56 -3.67
N HIS A 83 -11.25 -3.88 -2.73
CA HIS A 83 -11.96 -2.64 -2.96
C HIS A 83 -11.32 -1.53 -2.12
N GLY A 84 -10.71 -0.57 -2.79
CA GLY A 84 -10.22 0.66 -2.20
C GLY A 84 -11.32 1.71 -2.05
N MET A 85 -11.40 2.31 -0.88
CA MET A 85 -12.22 3.46 -0.58
C MET A 85 -11.34 4.57 -0.04
N TYR A 86 -11.60 5.82 -0.39
CA TYR A 86 -10.89 6.94 0.19
C TYR A 86 -11.77 8.17 0.32
N THR A 87 -11.42 9.10 1.21
CA THR A 87 -12.21 10.32 1.46
C THR A 87 -11.91 11.45 0.47
N ASP A 88 -12.89 12.33 0.22
CA ASP A 88 -12.67 13.55 -0.58
C ASP A 88 -11.70 14.54 0.08
N ASN A 89 -11.63 14.52 1.41
CA ASN A 89 -10.82 15.45 2.17
C ASN A 89 -9.33 15.10 2.00
N LEU A 90 -8.57 16.02 1.40
CA LEU A 90 -7.13 15.85 1.18
C LEU A 90 -6.35 16.52 2.32
N VAL A 91 -5.22 15.93 2.69
CA VAL A 91 -4.28 16.48 3.65
C VAL A 91 -2.92 16.61 2.99
N ASN A 92 -2.25 17.74 3.20
CA ASN A 92 -0.91 17.94 2.68
C ASN A 92 0.07 17.13 3.54
N VAL A 93 0.71 16.13 2.93
CA VAL A 93 1.72 15.31 3.63
C VAL A 93 3.15 15.75 3.34
N GLY A 94 3.35 16.82 2.57
CA GLY A 94 4.67 17.31 2.19
C GLY A 94 5.49 16.25 1.46
N ASP A 95 6.80 16.34 1.60
CA ASP A 95 7.80 15.41 1.05
C ASP A 95 8.02 14.14 1.89
N VAL A 96 7.06 13.74 2.73
CA VAL A 96 7.13 12.46 3.46
C VAL A 96 7.22 11.30 2.46
N ASP A 97 8.08 10.33 2.78
CA ASP A 97 8.12 9.05 2.07
C ASP A 97 6.86 8.24 2.37
N THR A 98 5.84 8.41 1.53
CA THR A 98 4.54 7.73 1.68
C THR A 98 4.65 6.22 1.47
N PHE A 99 5.64 5.74 0.71
CA PHE A 99 5.92 4.31 0.58
C PHE A 99 6.37 3.76 1.93
N TYR A 100 7.36 4.38 2.56
CA TYR A 100 7.79 3.97 3.89
C TYR A 100 6.62 3.98 4.89
N MET A 101 5.80 5.04 4.88
CA MET A 101 4.72 5.23 5.86
C MET A 101 3.55 4.26 5.70
N LEU A 102 3.19 3.85 4.48
CA LEU A 102 2.04 2.97 4.23
C LEU A 102 2.45 1.51 4.00
N TRP A 103 3.56 1.30 3.31
CA TRP A 103 4.07 -0.03 3.00
C TRP A 103 4.97 -0.55 4.10
N THR A 104 6.18 0.00 4.15
CA THR A 104 7.29 -0.57 4.94
C THR A 104 6.90 -0.63 6.40
N ARG A 105 6.32 0.47 6.90
CA ARG A 105 5.88 0.53 8.29
C ARG A 105 4.85 -0.53 8.64
N MET A 106 3.90 -0.81 7.75
CA MET A 106 2.88 -1.82 8.00
C MET A 106 3.48 -3.23 7.98
N TYR A 107 4.40 -3.53 7.07
CA TYR A 107 5.14 -4.79 7.08
C TYR A 107 5.94 -4.98 8.38
N ASP A 108 6.54 -3.92 8.92
CA ASP A 108 7.31 -3.97 10.16
C ASP A 108 6.44 -4.11 11.43
N SER A 109 5.18 -3.66 11.38
CA SER A 109 4.28 -3.59 12.54
C SER A 109 3.09 -4.54 12.46
N SER A 110 3.22 -5.63 11.70
CA SER A 110 2.12 -6.56 11.47
C SER A 110 2.55 -8.02 11.37
N ASP A 111 1.60 -8.91 11.61
CA ASP A 111 1.74 -10.37 11.53
C ASP A 111 0.72 -10.98 10.55
N ASP A 112 0.45 -12.29 10.66
CA ASP A 112 -0.53 -13.00 9.85
C ASP A 112 -1.99 -12.73 10.24
N LYS A 113 -2.24 -11.90 11.26
CA LYS A 113 -3.57 -11.61 11.81
C LYS A 113 -3.92 -10.13 11.79
N GLY A 114 -2.92 -9.27 11.71
CA GLY A 114 -3.13 -7.84 11.58
C GLY A 114 -1.92 -7.03 12.00
N GLY A 115 -2.13 -5.73 12.16
CA GLY A 115 -1.12 -4.83 12.68
C GLY A 115 -1.72 -3.49 13.03
N LEU A 116 -1.03 -2.78 13.92
CA LEU A 116 -1.40 -1.43 14.31
C LEU A 116 -0.14 -0.59 14.43
N SER A 117 -0.12 0.56 13.75
CA SER A 117 0.96 1.52 13.87
C SER A 117 0.41 2.92 13.94
N ASP A 118 1.06 3.75 14.75
CA ASP A 118 0.83 5.18 14.84
C ASP A 118 2.19 5.87 14.74
N ILE A 119 2.40 6.63 13.67
CA ILE A 119 3.67 7.26 13.38
C ILE A 119 3.47 8.70 12.93
N THR A 120 4.31 9.58 13.46
CA THR A 120 4.32 11.01 13.12
C THR A 120 5.63 11.37 12.43
N ARG A 121 5.55 12.11 11.33
CA ARG A 121 6.72 12.64 10.60
C ARG A 121 6.53 14.09 10.22
N GLY A 122 7.58 14.88 10.44
CA GLY A 122 7.69 16.22 9.88
C GLY A 122 8.16 16.16 8.44
N ALA A 123 7.64 17.06 7.62
CA ALA A 123 8.02 17.20 6.22
C ALA A 123 8.02 18.65 5.77
N TRP A 124 8.72 18.89 4.68
CA TRP A 124 8.65 20.13 3.95
C TRP A 124 7.45 20.12 3.01
N SER A 125 6.70 21.22 3.02
CA SER A 125 5.43 21.32 2.31
C SER A 125 5.35 22.51 1.36
N LYS A 126 6.26 23.49 1.47
CA LYS A 126 6.26 24.69 0.62
C LYS A 126 6.98 24.44 -0.69
N PHE A 127 6.79 25.32 -1.67
CA PHE A 127 7.50 25.20 -2.95
C PHE A 127 9.01 25.40 -2.78
N CYS A 128 9.44 26.39 -1.98
CA CYS A 128 10.85 26.58 -1.58
C CYS A 128 10.98 26.55 -0.07
N ASN A 129 11.85 25.67 0.44
CA ASN A 129 12.08 25.51 1.87
C ASN A 129 13.52 25.89 2.21
N SER A 130 13.67 26.88 3.09
CA SER A 130 14.97 27.19 3.68
C SER A 130 15.44 26.03 4.56
N PRO A 131 16.75 25.70 4.56
CA PRO A 131 17.28 24.68 5.46
C PRO A 131 17.04 25.00 6.94
N ASN A 132 16.77 26.25 7.28
CA ASN A 132 16.55 26.72 8.65
C ASN A 132 15.06 26.86 9.03
N ALA A 133 14.13 26.60 8.10
CA ALA A 133 12.69 26.85 8.31
C ALA A 133 11.98 25.79 9.18
N GLY A 134 12.69 24.73 9.61
CA GLY A 134 12.07 23.59 10.28
C GLY A 134 11.14 22.79 9.35
N ASN A 135 10.26 21.99 9.95
CA ASN A 135 9.26 21.22 9.19
C ASN A 135 8.11 22.14 8.76
N GLY A 136 7.72 22.08 7.49
CA GLY A 136 6.59 22.85 6.95
C GLY A 136 5.23 22.30 7.33
N VAL A 137 5.13 20.98 7.53
CA VAL A 137 3.97 20.27 8.06
C VAL A 137 4.41 19.14 8.98
N THR A 138 3.55 18.81 9.95
CA THR A 138 3.65 17.56 10.71
C THR A 138 2.48 16.66 10.33
N THR A 139 2.80 15.44 9.95
CA THR A 139 1.85 14.45 9.45
C THR A 139 1.80 13.26 10.38
N ARG A 140 0.62 12.69 10.59
CA ARG A 140 0.42 11.49 11.39
C ARG A 140 -0.30 10.45 10.55
N PHE A 141 0.22 9.24 10.57
CA PHE A 141 -0.35 8.07 9.92
C PHE A 141 -0.72 7.06 11.00
N ILE A 142 -2.02 6.77 11.11
CA ILE A 142 -2.55 5.69 11.92
C ILE A 142 -2.92 4.57 10.95
N LEU A 143 -2.18 3.47 11.01
CA LEU A 143 -2.32 2.30 10.17
C LEU A 143 -2.98 1.21 10.99
N ASP A 144 -4.11 0.69 10.51
CA ASP A 144 -4.91 -0.34 11.17
C ASP A 144 -5.22 -1.42 10.17
N GLY A 145 -4.65 -2.60 10.36
CA GLY A 145 -4.81 -3.76 9.48
C GLY A 145 -5.35 -4.95 10.25
N GLN A 146 -6.33 -5.62 9.65
CA GLN A 146 -6.93 -6.84 10.16
C GLN A 146 -7.07 -7.80 8.98
N TRP A 147 -6.57 -9.02 9.13
CA TRP A 147 -6.68 -10.04 8.10
C TRP A 147 -6.54 -11.44 8.71
N GLY A 148 -6.84 -12.47 7.96
CA GLY A 148 -6.69 -13.84 8.41
C GLY A 148 -6.54 -14.84 7.27
N ALA A 149 -6.26 -16.08 7.64
CA ALA A 149 -6.22 -17.19 6.72
C ALA A 149 -7.63 -17.59 6.27
N VAL A 150 -7.79 -17.95 5.00
CA VAL A 150 -9.09 -18.35 4.44
C VAL A 150 -8.95 -19.33 3.30
N GLY A 151 -9.61 -20.49 3.46
CA GLY A 151 -9.40 -21.61 2.56
C GLY A 151 -7.90 -21.88 2.42
N ARG A 152 -7.37 -21.70 1.21
CA ARG A 152 -5.96 -21.91 0.86
C ARG A 152 -5.08 -20.65 0.98
N LEU A 153 -5.68 -19.47 1.23
CA LEU A 153 -4.91 -18.24 1.45
C LEU A 153 -4.45 -18.15 2.89
N THR A 154 -3.16 -17.90 3.08
CA THR A 154 -2.60 -17.61 4.41
C THR A 154 -2.91 -16.18 4.85
N GLY A 155 -2.82 -15.90 6.15
CA GLY A 155 -2.93 -14.53 6.65
C GLY A 155 -1.84 -13.60 6.08
N TRP A 156 -0.62 -14.11 5.87
CA TRP A 156 0.45 -13.37 5.19
C TRP A 156 0.10 -13.04 3.74
N SER A 157 -0.50 -13.99 3.03
CA SER A 157 -0.99 -13.80 1.67
C SER A 157 -2.05 -12.69 1.61
N MET A 158 -2.99 -12.69 2.55
CA MET A 158 -4.03 -11.65 2.65
C MET A 158 -3.44 -10.28 2.98
N ARG A 159 -2.49 -10.23 3.93
CA ARG A 159 -1.73 -9.03 4.27
C ARG A 159 -1.09 -8.41 3.04
N ASP A 160 -0.31 -9.20 2.31
CA ASP A 160 0.51 -8.69 1.23
C ASP A 160 -0.39 -8.12 0.11
N ALA A 161 -1.52 -8.77 -0.18
CA ALA A 161 -2.51 -8.25 -1.13
C ALA A 161 -3.11 -6.91 -0.68
N LEU A 162 -3.47 -6.77 0.61
CA LEU A 162 -4.06 -5.56 1.17
C LEU A 162 -3.06 -4.39 1.24
N ILE A 163 -1.85 -4.63 1.76
CA ILE A 163 -0.81 -3.60 1.82
C ILE A 163 -0.40 -3.17 0.41
N HIS A 164 -0.29 -4.12 -0.52
CA HIS A 164 0.08 -3.79 -1.90
C HIS A 164 -0.99 -2.98 -2.62
N SER A 165 -2.25 -3.34 -2.42
CA SER A 165 -3.38 -2.57 -2.95
C SER A 165 -3.49 -1.18 -2.34
N MET A 166 -3.22 -1.04 -1.04
CA MET A 166 -3.18 0.27 -0.36
C MET A 166 -2.12 1.16 -0.99
N TRP A 167 -0.91 0.65 -1.16
CA TRP A 167 0.18 1.43 -1.72
C TRP A 167 -0.08 1.85 -3.16
N GLN A 168 -0.55 0.95 -4.03
CA GLN A 168 -0.87 1.35 -5.41
C GLN A 168 -1.95 2.43 -5.47
N THR A 169 -2.97 2.30 -4.62
CA THR A 169 -4.01 3.32 -4.52
C THR A 169 -3.41 4.65 -4.08
N ALA A 170 -2.60 4.63 -3.02
CA ALA A 170 -1.92 5.81 -2.49
C ALA A 170 -0.94 6.44 -3.48
N ASP A 171 -0.13 5.66 -4.18
CA ASP A 171 0.82 6.10 -5.20
C ASP A 171 0.11 6.71 -6.41
N GLY A 172 -0.95 6.05 -6.89
CA GLY A 172 -1.80 6.59 -7.96
C GLY A 172 -2.40 7.95 -7.60
N ILE A 173 -2.89 8.11 -6.37
CA ILE A 173 -3.39 9.39 -5.85
C ILE A 173 -2.25 10.41 -5.72
N GLY A 174 -1.13 10.02 -5.11
CA GLY A 174 0.02 10.87 -4.86
C GLY A 174 0.67 11.41 -6.14
N LYS A 175 0.71 10.61 -7.21
CA LYS A 175 1.16 11.05 -8.54
C LYS A 175 0.24 12.10 -9.16
N LYS A 176 -1.08 11.99 -8.95
CA LYS A 176 -2.08 12.93 -9.51
C LYS A 176 -2.26 14.19 -8.68
N ASN A 177 -1.94 14.13 -7.40
CA ASN A 177 -2.01 15.23 -6.44
C ASN A 177 -0.63 15.65 -5.93
N GLY A 178 0.39 15.34 -6.71
CA GLY A 178 1.76 15.65 -6.39
C GLY A 178 2.14 17.07 -6.76
N TYR A 179 3.12 17.60 -6.06
CA TYR A 179 3.67 18.92 -6.33
C TYR A 179 5.15 18.95 -6.01
N THR A 180 5.85 19.91 -6.59
CA THR A 180 7.29 20.04 -6.43
C THR A 180 7.63 20.70 -5.10
N VAL A 181 8.60 20.14 -4.38
CA VAL A 181 9.13 20.68 -3.13
C VAL A 181 10.63 20.90 -3.32
N TYR A 182 11.04 22.16 -3.47
CA TYR A 182 12.44 22.54 -3.47
C TYR A 182 12.93 22.67 -2.03
N ASN A 183 14.07 22.03 -1.79
CA ASN A 183 14.65 21.87 -0.47
C ASN A 183 16.03 22.49 -0.43
N ASN A 184 16.43 22.88 0.79
CA ASN A 184 17.71 23.54 1.02
C ASN A 184 17.87 24.73 0.07
N CYS A 185 16.86 25.61 0.09
CA CYS A 185 16.84 26.85 -0.66
C CYS A 185 17.58 27.94 0.13
N TYR A 186 18.44 28.68 -0.55
CA TYR A 186 19.26 29.75 -0.02
C TYR A 186 19.03 31.04 -0.80
N GLY A 187 19.42 32.16 -0.20
CA GLY A 187 19.31 33.47 -0.82
C GLY A 187 17.91 34.06 -0.72
N PHE A 188 17.21 33.79 0.38
CA PHE A 188 15.94 34.43 0.74
C PHE A 188 16.15 35.89 1.17
N THR A 189 17.38 36.28 1.47
CA THR A 189 17.77 37.67 1.72
C THR A 189 19.08 38.00 1.00
N TRP A 190 19.38 39.28 0.83
CA TRP A 190 20.65 39.73 0.23
C TRP A 190 21.88 39.42 1.08
N GLN A 191 21.69 39.18 2.39
CA GLN A 191 22.76 38.84 3.35
C GLN A 191 23.09 37.34 3.34
N GLU A 192 22.18 36.51 2.82
CA GLU A 192 22.33 35.07 2.82
C GLU A 192 23.20 34.60 1.65
N GLY A 193 24.29 33.91 1.96
CA GLY A 193 25.15 33.28 0.97
C GLY A 193 24.46 32.12 0.25
N LYS A 194 24.90 31.83 -0.97
CA LYS A 194 24.40 30.72 -1.79
C LYS A 194 25.49 29.67 -2.00
N PRO A 195 25.17 28.37 -2.02
CA PRO A 195 26.17 27.31 -2.17
C PRO A 195 26.95 27.34 -3.49
N GLY A 196 26.38 27.92 -4.57
CA GLY A 196 27.02 28.01 -5.88
C GLY A 196 27.22 26.68 -6.57
N LYS A 197 26.40 25.67 -6.29
CA LYS A 197 26.55 24.31 -6.86
C LYS A 197 26.02 24.25 -8.28
N THR A 198 26.73 23.54 -9.15
CA THR A 198 26.32 23.30 -10.55
C THR A 198 25.22 22.26 -10.68
N ASN A 199 25.08 21.38 -9.69
CA ASN A 199 24.04 20.34 -9.64
C ASN A 199 22.83 20.73 -8.77
N SER A 200 22.67 22.02 -8.43
CA SER A 200 21.48 22.50 -7.72
C SER A 200 20.22 22.22 -8.54
N ALA A 201 19.12 21.93 -7.85
CA ALA A 201 17.82 21.69 -8.47
C ALA A 201 17.34 22.92 -9.26
N CYS A 202 17.60 24.11 -8.71
CA CYS A 202 17.45 25.38 -9.39
C CYS A 202 18.41 26.43 -8.81
N GLY A 203 18.65 27.48 -9.59
CA GLY A 203 19.38 28.67 -9.19
C GLY A 203 20.90 28.50 -9.19
N GLY A 204 21.59 29.49 -8.62
CA GLY A 204 23.05 29.49 -8.49
C GLY A 204 23.76 29.27 -9.82
N ARG A 205 24.62 28.25 -9.87
CA ARG A 205 25.39 27.85 -11.08
C ARG A 205 24.74 26.71 -11.87
N SER A 206 23.52 26.30 -11.55
CA SER A 206 22.85 25.17 -12.21
C SER A 206 22.34 25.47 -13.63
N GLY A 207 22.28 26.75 -14.01
CA GLY A 207 21.70 27.19 -15.28
C GLY A 207 20.18 27.06 -15.39
N LYS A 208 19.51 26.53 -14.35
CA LYS A 208 18.05 26.44 -14.26
C LYS A 208 17.54 27.55 -13.35
N PRO A 209 16.64 28.45 -13.78
CA PRO A 209 16.11 29.47 -12.88
C PRO A 209 15.25 28.82 -11.79
N CYS A 210 15.29 29.36 -10.58
CA CYS A 210 14.31 28.97 -9.57
C CYS A 210 12.92 29.52 -9.94
N PRO A 211 11.86 28.77 -9.60
CA PRO A 211 10.48 29.25 -9.73
C PRO A 211 10.30 30.58 -8.99
N TYR A 212 9.50 31.48 -9.53
CA TYR A 212 9.18 32.75 -8.88
C TYR A 212 7.73 32.72 -8.39
N ASN A 213 7.54 32.72 -7.07
CA ASN A 213 6.22 32.72 -6.43
C ASN A 213 6.32 33.25 -4.99
N SER A 214 5.23 33.19 -4.22
CA SER A 214 5.21 33.64 -2.82
C SER A 214 6.18 32.88 -1.90
N ASP A 215 6.46 31.61 -2.18
CA ASP A 215 7.42 30.79 -1.41
C ASP A 215 8.86 31.00 -1.90
N CYS A 216 9.04 31.41 -3.16
CA CYS A 216 10.32 31.62 -3.84
C CYS A 216 10.38 33.06 -4.38
N PRO A 217 10.48 34.08 -3.50
CA PRO A 217 10.21 35.47 -3.89
C PRO A 217 11.38 36.17 -4.58
N LEU A 218 12.56 35.53 -4.70
CA LEU A 218 13.76 36.17 -5.21
C LEU A 218 14.35 35.40 -6.40
N ALA A 219 14.55 36.10 -7.52
CA ALA A 219 15.13 35.55 -8.75
C ALA A 219 16.56 35.01 -8.58
N GLY A 220 17.25 35.41 -7.50
CA GLY A 220 18.60 34.97 -7.20
C GLY A 220 18.70 33.67 -6.38
N MET A 221 17.61 33.09 -5.91
CA MET A 221 17.67 31.94 -5.00
C MET A 221 18.40 30.73 -5.59
N GLU A 222 18.90 29.87 -4.72
CA GLU A 222 19.49 28.58 -5.10
C GLU A 222 18.94 27.48 -4.21
N CYS A 223 18.33 26.46 -4.81
CA CYS A 223 17.83 25.29 -4.08
C CYS A 223 18.64 24.06 -4.48
N THR A 224 19.29 23.42 -3.50
CA THR A 224 20.17 22.28 -3.80
C THR A 224 19.41 20.96 -3.88
N GLY A 225 18.21 20.88 -3.32
CA GLY A 225 17.39 19.67 -3.29
C GLY A 225 16.08 19.82 -4.04
N LEU A 226 15.63 18.73 -4.64
CA LEU A 226 14.30 18.60 -5.24
C LEU A 226 13.66 17.33 -4.72
N LYS A 227 12.45 17.44 -4.21
CA LYS A 227 11.63 16.30 -3.83
C LYS A 227 10.20 16.47 -4.33
N TRP A 228 9.45 15.40 -4.22
CA TRP A 228 8.04 15.34 -4.55
C TRP A 228 7.21 15.39 -3.29
N GLY A 229 6.38 16.42 -3.16
CA GLY A 229 5.36 16.53 -2.14
C GLY A 229 4.04 15.94 -2.64
N THR A 230 3.18 15.48 -1.74
CA THR A 230 1.89 14.90 -2.13
C THR A 230 0.75 15.37 -1.24
N TRP A 231 -0.45 15.44 -1.84
CA TRP A 231 -1.70 15.52 -1.09
C TRP A 231 -2.37 14.16 -1.09
N MET A 232 -2.71 13.69 0.10
CA MET A 232 -3.26 12.37 0.34
C MET A 232 -4.67 12.47 0.94
N PRO A 233 -5.59 11.54 0.66
CA PRO A 233 -6.85 11.48 1.38
C PRO A 233 -6.63 11.32 2.87
N SER A 234 -7.52 11.90 3.67
CA SER A 234 -7.48 11.78 5.13
C SER A 234 -7.75 10.34 5.61
N ILE A 235 -8.45 9.55 4.80
CA ILE A 235 -8.67 8.12 5.05
C ILE A 235 -8.56 7.38 3.73
N ILE A 236 -7.79 6.30 3.74
CA ILE A 236 -7.78 5.29 2.68
C ILE A 236 -8.07 3.95 3.35
N ARG A 237 -8.95 3.15 2.76
CA ARG A 237 -9.35 1.85 3.28
C ARG A 237 -9.44 0.83 2.16
N MET A 238 -8.72 -0.27 2.29
CA MET A 238 -8.85 -1.45 1.46
C MET A 238 -9.71 -2.46 2.20
N ASN A 239 -10.74 -2.97 1.53
CA ASN A 239 -11.58 -4.05 2.03
C ASN A 239 -11.50 -5.23 1.07
N VAL A 240 -11.66 -6.44 1.60
CA VAL A 240 -11.77 -7.65 0.79
C VAL A 240 -13.22 -8.08 0.70
N TYR A 241 -13.63 -8.44 -0.51
CA TYR A 241 -14.94 -9.01 -0.80
C TYR A 241 -14.77 -10.43 -1.29
N ASN A 242 -15.67 -11.30 -0.88
CA ASN A 242 -15.83 -12.63 -1.45
C ASN A 242 -16.40 -12.52 -2.89
N ARG A 243 -16.37 -13.62 -3.63
CA ARG A 243 -16.88 -13.70 -5.01
C ARG A 243 -18.35 -13.36 -5.13
N ASP A 244 -19.15 -13.73 -4.12
CA ASP A 244 -20.57 -13.43 -4.02
C ASP A 244 -20.84 -11.95 -3.70
N GLY A 245 -19.80 -11.13 -3.50
CA GLY A 245 -19.90 -9.72 -3.15
C GLY A 245 -20.12 -9.48 -1.66
N SER A 246 -20.05 -10.51 -0.82
CA SER A 246 -20.11 -10.33 0.63
C SER A 246 -18.81 -9.71 1.17
N LEU A 247 -18.94 -8.73 2.06
CA LEU A 247 -17.81 -8.04 2.68
C LEU A 247 -17.17 -8.95 3.73
N ARG A 248 -15.84 -9.05 3.68
CA ARG A 248 -15.06 -9.72 4.71
C ARG A 248 -14.66 -8.79 5.84
N ALA A 249 -14.27 -9.38 6.96
CA ALA A 249 -13.63 -8.66 8.05
C ALA A 249 -12.20 -8.19 7.69
N ASP A 250 -11.57 -8.79 6.68
CA ASP A 250 -10.23 -8.45 6.22
C ASP A 250 -10.20 -7.05 5.60
N ALA A 251 -9.42 -6.15 6.22
CA ALA A 251 -9.31 -4.77 5.80
C ALA A 251 -7.95 -4.17 6.20
N TYR A 252 -7.53 -3.17 5.44
CA TYR A 252 -6.41 -2.32 5.81
C TYR A 252 -6.82 -0.86 5.67
N GLN A 253 -6.69 -0.08 6.73
CA GLN A 253 -7.06 1.33 6.77
C GLN A 253 -5.89 2.19 7.21
N ALA A 254 -5.63 3.24 6.44
CA ALA A 254 -4.74 4.32 6.80
C ALA A 254 -5.56 5.57 7.09
N ARG A 255 -5.42 6.13 8.30
CA ARG A 255 -5.92 7.46 8.64
C ARG A 255 -4.76 8.42 8.67
N ILE A 256 -4.83 9.44 7.83
CA ILE A 256 -3.77 10.40 7.59
C ILE A 256 -4.28 11.76 8.06
N SER A 257 -3.51 12.40 8.92
CA SER A 257 -3.79 13.76 9.35
C SER A 257 -2.57 14.65 9.21
N SER A 258 -2.83 15.92 8.95
CA SER A 258 -1.83 16.97 8.83
C SER A 258 -2.43 18.28 9.34
N GLN A 259 -1.56 19.20 9.75
CA GLN A 259 -1.94 20.56 10.16
C GLN A 259 -2.41 21.42 8.97
N ALA A 260 -2.25 20.93 7.74
CA ALA A 260 -2.65 21.61 6.50
C ALA A 260 -3.74 20.80 5.75
N PRO A 261 -5.03 20.96 6.12
CA PRO A 261 -6.14 20.32 5.41
C PRO A 261 -6.43 21.01 4.07
N GLY A 262 -6.99 20.26 3.12
CA GLY A 262 -7.43 20.70 1.79
C GLY A 262 -8.66 19.90 1.33
N SER A 263 -9.23 20.22 0.16
CA SER A 263 -10.44 19.57 -0.36
C SER A 263 -10.27 19.09 -1.81
N GLY A 264 -11.20 18.24 -2.29
CA GLY A 264 -11.33 17.89 -3.71
C GLY A 264 -10.62 16.60 -4.17
N GLY A 265 -10.38 15.64 -3.27
CA GLY A 265 -9.73 14.36 -3.56
C GLY A 265 -10.51 13.42 -4.50
N CYS A 266 -11.84 13.50 -4.53
CA CYS A 266 -12.73 12.66 -5.35
C CYS A 266 -12.78 13.07 -6.82
N SER A 267 -12.50 14.34 -7.14
CA SER A 267 -12.58 14.84 -8.53
C SER A 267 -11.68 14.09 -9.52
N LYS A 268 -10.69 13.35 -9.00
CA LYS A 268 -9.72 12.57 -9.78
C LYS A 268 -9.88 11.05 -9.67
N ALA A 269 -10.94 10.58 -8.97
CA ALA A 269 -11.16 9.15 -8.68
C ALA A 269 -11.21 8.28 -9.94
N GLN A 270 -11.91 8.73 -10.99
CA GLN A 270 -12.03 7.99 -12.26
C GLN A 270 -10.68 7.78 -12.95
N THR A 271 -9.75 8.72 -12.82
CA THR A 271 -8.40 8.59 -13.38
C THR A 271 -7.53 7.64 -12.57
N ILE A 272 -7.74 7.57 -11.25
CA ILE A 272 -7.01 6.66 -10.37
C ILE A 272 -7.53 5.23 -10.55
N SER A 273 -8.84 5.02 -10.68
CA SER A 273 -9.41 3.69 -10.94
C SER A 273 -8.90 3.10 -12.26
N ALA A 274 -8.71 3.91 -13.31
CA ALA A 274 -8.10 3.47 -14.56
C ALA A 274 -6.62 3.08 -14.38
N TYR A 275 -5.90 3.78 -13.49
CA TYR A 275 -4.48 3.53 -13.23
C TYR A 275 -4.23 2.20 -12.49
N VAL A 276 -5.18 1.73 -11.68
CA VAL A 276 -5.05 0.50 -10.89
C VAL A 276 -5.89 -0.67 -11.41
N ALA A 277 -6.57 -0.50 -12.56
CA ALA A 277 -7.46 -1.51 -13.12
C ALA A 277 -6.73 -2.77 -13.60
N ASP A 278 -5.51 -2.61 -14.13
CA ASP A 278 -4.72 -3.72 -14.70
C ASP A 278 -3.81 -4.40 -13.66
N PHE A 279 -3.93 -3.99 -12.39
CA PHE A 279 -2.99 -4.39 -11.36
C PHE A 279 -3.40 -5.70 -10.70
N ILE A 280 -2.46 -6.64 -10.60
CA ILE A 280 -2.67 -7.90 -9.89
C ILE A 280 -2.09 -7.77 -8.48
N PRO A 281 -2.90 -7.87 -7.41
CA PRO A 281 -2.36 -8.08 -6.07
C PRO A 281 -1.53 -9.37 -6.15
N ILE A 282 -0.21 -9.29 -5.96
CA ILE A 282 0.83 -10.29 -6.31
C ILE A 282 0.60 -11.73 -5.79
N VAL A 283 -0.45 -11.97 -5.03
CA VAL A 283 -0.61 -13.16 -4.19
C VAL A 283 -1.46 -14.23 -4.88
N GLY A 284 -0.85 -14.93 -5.83
CA GLY A 284 -1.39 -16.15 -6.42
C GLY A 284 -2.69 -15.98 -7.22
N PRO A 285 -3.31 -17.08 -7.70
CA PRO A 285 -4.51 -17.03 -8.55
C PRO A 285 -5.80 -16.62 -7.81
N TYR A 286 -5.72 -16.30 -6.51
CA TYR A 286 -6.88 -16.18 -5.63
C TYR A 286 -7.51 -14.78 -5.57
N PHE A 287 -6.80 -13.75 -6.04
CA PHE A 287 -7.29 -12.37 -6.10
C PHE A 287 -7.65 -11.97 -7.53
N ALA A 288 -8.78 -11.27 -7.68
CA ALA A 288 -9.13 -10.66 -8.95
C ALA A 288 -8.11 -9.58 -9.34
N THR A 289 -7.83 -9.47 -10.64
CA THR A 289 -7.05 -8.36 -11.19
C THR A 289 -7.84 -7.06 -11.10
N GLY A 290 -7.20 -6.01 -10.63
CA GLY A 290 -7.74 -4.66 -10.51
C GLY A 290 -8.24 -4.35 -9.10
N ILE A 291 -8.06 -3.08 -8.70
CA ILE A 291 -8.63 -2.55 -7.46
C ILE A 291 -9.85 -1.71 -7.85
N ARG A 292 -11.01 -2.06 -7.30
CA ARG A 292 -12.18 -1.16 -7.41
C ARG A 292 -11.92 0.02 -6.50
N ILE A 293 -12.05 1.24 -7.00
CA ILE A 293 -11.84 2.44 -6.19
C ILE A 293 -13.10 3.29 -6.14
N ASN A 294 -13.58 3.54 -4.92
CA ASN A 294 -14.67 4.47 -4.64
C ASN A 294 -14.18 5.65 -3.80
N CYS A 295 -14.60 6.85 -4.16
CA CYS A 295 -14.36 8.03 -3.33
C CYS A 295 -15.60 8.39 -2.52
N LEU A 296 -15.43 8.58 -1.22
CA LEU A 296 -16.47 8.96 -0.27
C LEU A 296 -16.55 10.49 -0.22
N TYR A 297 -17.56 11.04 -0.88
CA TYR A 297 -17.85 12.47 -0.84
C TYR A 297 -18.40 12.84 0.54
N GLN A 298 -17.76 13.80 1.22
CA GLN A 298 -18.33 14.42 2.41
C GLN A 298 -19.19 15.60 1.96
N SER A 299 -20.52 15.43 2.01
CA SER A 299 -21.49 16.51 1.83
C SER A 299 -21.54 17.44 3.04
#